data_AF-A0A2R6AJC6-F1
#
_entry.id   AF-A0A2R6AJC6-F1
#
_cell.length_a   1.000
_cell.length_b   1.000
_cell.length_c   1.000
_cell.angle_alpha   90.00
_cell.angle_beta   90.00
_cell.angle_gamma   90.00
#
_symmetry.space_group_name_H-M   'P 1'
#
loop_
_entity.id
_entity.type
_entity.pdbx_description
1 polymer ?
#
loop_
_entity_poly.entity_id
_entity_poly.type
_entity_poly.pdbx_seq_one_letter_code
_entity_poly.pdbx_strand_id
1 'polypeptide(L)'
;MLELFKSNPTQQFLVFTPRRVEAENLAKYYRAFGVKTGVHHAALDRLSRISAEDSFRSGEIQALFCTATLQYGVNMPAHWVVIYDPVWNTRMGEFRIDTNDFLQMAGRAGRPITNPITGKVFTEGRVVVLSTDQREHMYVRSHLINQEPEPVISSFERDLVYRVHGFLLYRNANEVRRLLLKSLARLSKKELVKAFRALERMGFLVEGELSELGKFVAELNLHPFAAMRFIKGLKSWRNAEDFGKRACQLVFAEVANETSSLPPHVREYNDLLKWRFVEKPYLNGTLLLVNYLAPQTIRDRAAWYMYSFEKLAEFTGFKEHALSIMRERFVLEGLSEVERAISKLSSLLQSKEAYIEVAIREFDSSSNTGKSNWLGLDVYVEGAPRGWTEPVKVVKLSGRRVDAVLPENSALLSK
;
A
#
# COMPACT_ATOMS: atom_id res chain seq x y z
N MET A 1 1.29 -1.63 31.37
CA MET A 1 1.99 -0.93 30.27
C MET A 1 2.58 0.40 30.72
N LEU A 2 1.79 1.40 31.18
CA LEU A 2 2.35 2.69 31.61
C LEU A 2 3.42 2.55 32.71
N GLU A 3 3.15 1.74 33.73
CA GLU A 3 4.11 1.41 34.79
C GLU A 3 5.39 0.78 34.21
N LEU A 4 5.25 -0.14 33.26
CA LEU A 4 6.39 -0.78 32.59
C LEU A 4 7.31 0.25 31.90
N PHE A 5 6.73 1.23 31.21
CA PHE A 5 7.51 2.33 30.61
C PHE A 5 8.17 3.19 31.69
N LYS A 6 7.44 3.57 32.74
CA LYS A 6 7.96 4.44 33.82
C LYS A 6 9.07 3.77 34.63
N SER A 7 8.98 2.47 34.88
CA SER A 7 9.99 1.70 35.61
C SER A 7 11.25 1.42 34.78
N ASN A 8 11.22 1.64 33.46
CA ASN A 8 12.34 1.35 32.56
C ASN A 8 12.65 2.55 31.62
N PRO A 9 12.97 3.74 32.16
CA PRO A 9 13.05 4.99 31.40
C PRO A 9 14.16 5.02 30.34
N THR A 10 15.20 4.21 30.51
CA THR A 10 16.36 4.11 29.60
C THR A 10 16.29 2.93 28.64
N GLN A 11 15.17 2.20 28.65
CA GLN A 11 14.95 1.03 27.80
C GLN A 11 13.90 1.35 26.76
N GLN A 12 14.08 0.77 25.58
CA GLN A 12 13.24 1.03 24.42
C GLN A 12 12.28 -0.12 24.15
N PHE A 13 11.08 0.23 23.69
CA PHE A 13 9.94 -0.65 23.54
C PHE A 13 9.43 -0.61 22.10
N LEU A 14 9.37 -1.78 21.47
CA LEU A 14 8.68 -1.97 20.21
C LEU A 14 7.31 -2.59 20.49
N VAL A 15 6.24 -1.86 20.19
CA VAL A 15 4.87 -2.28 20.52
C VAL A 15 4.12 -2.60 19.24
N PHE A 16 3.92 -3.88 18.96
CA PHE A 16 3.14 -4.36 17.82
C PHE A 16 1.65 -4.30 18.12
N THR A 17 0.92 -3.67 17.21
CA THR A 17 -0.54 -3.52 17.24
C THR A 17 -1.11 -3.98 15.90
N PRO A 18 -2.30 -4.59 15.87
CA PRO A 18 -2.87 -5.10 14.63
C PRO A 18 -3.37 -3.98 13.70
N ARG A 19 -3.73 -2.82 14.26
CA ARG A 19 -4.42 -1.74 13.54
C ARG A 19 -3.66 -0.43 13.59
N ARG A 20 -3.64 0.27 12.45
CA ARG A 20 -3.00 1.59 12.28
C ARG A 20 -3.55 2.64 13.27
N VAL A 21 -4.87 2.73 13.34
CA VAL A 21 -5.59 3.66 14.24
C VAL A 21 -5.27 3.38 15.71
N GLU A 22 -5.07 2.11 16.06
CA GLU A 22 -4.73 1.70 17.42
C GLU A 22 -3.30 2.12 17.78
N ALA A 23 -2.34 1.93 16.86
CA ALA A 23 -0.98 2.44 17.02
C ALA A 23 -0.96 3.96 17.28
N GLU A 24 -1.71 4.74 16.47
CA GLU A 24 -1.82 6.20 16.63
C GLU A 24 -2.45 6.59 17.97
N ASN A 25 -3.57 5.96 18.35
CA ASN A 25 -4.28 6.27 19.59
C ASN A 25 -3.47 5.92 20.83
N LEU A 26 -2.81 4.75 20.86
CA LEU A 26 -1.95 4.36 21.97
C LEU A 26 -0.75 5.29 22.10
N ALA A 27 -0.08 5.61 21.00
CA ALA A 27 1.03 6.55 21.02
C ALA A 27 0.63 7.92 21.58
N LYS A 28 -0.54 8.44 21.15
CA LYS A 28 -1.11 9.70 21.67
C LYS A 28 -1.44 9.61 23.16
N TYR A 29 -2.09 8.52 23.58
CA TYR A 29 -2.46 8.28 24.97
C TYR A 29 -1.22 8.26 25.88
N TYR A 30 -0.22 7.43 25.59
CA TYR A 30 0.98 7.34 26.43
C TYR A 30 1.83 8.62 26.41
N ARG A 31 1.82 9.35 25.29
CA ARG A 31 2.47 10.68 25.21
C ARG A 31 1.86 11.67 26.20
N ALA A 32 0.54 11.66 26.37
CA ALA A 32 -0.13 12.52 27.36
C ALA A 32 0.31 12.22 28.81
N PHE A 33 0.84 11.02 29.07
CA PHE A 33 1.40 10.63 30.37
C PHE A 33 2.93 10.75 30.46
N GLY A 34 3.56 11.47 29.54
CA GLY A 34 4.99 11.80 29.56
C GLY A 34 5.90 10.73 28.94
N VAL A 35 5.36 9.71 28.29
CA VAL A 35 6.17 8.71 27.56
C VAL A 35 6.55 9.28 26.20
N LYS A 36 7.82 9.18 25.80
CA LYS A 36 8.26 9.60 24.47
C LYS A 36 7.88 8.53 23.45
N THR A 37 6.92 8.83 22.58
CA THR A 37 6.30 7.85 21.66
C THR A 37 6.40 8.23 20.19
N GLY A 38 6.61 7.23 19.33
CA GLY A 38 6.47 7.31 17.87
C GLY A 38 5.44 6.33 17.32
N VAL A 39 5.08 6.47 16.03
CA VAL A 39 4.17 5.57 15.32
C VAL A 39 4.80 5.13 14.00
N HIS A 40 4.64 3.85 13.63
CA HIS A 40 5.11 3.32 12.35
C HIS A 40 4.10 2.38 11.70
N HIS A 41 3.56 2.77 10.55
CA HIS A 41 2.75 1.88 9.71
C HIS A 41 2.73 2.33 8.26
N ALA A 42 2.35 1.42 7.36
CA ALA A 42 2.39 1.65 5.91
C ALA A 42 1.55 2.84 5.40
N ALA A 43 0.55 3.32 6.16
CA ALA A 43 -0.24 4.49 5.78
C ALA A 43 0.41 5.86 6.10
N LEU A 44 1.51 5.88 6.88
CA LEU A 44 2.29 7.11 7.05
C LEU A 44 3.09 7.36 5.77
N ASP A 45 3.39 8.61 5.44
CA ASP A 45 4.36 8.95 4.41
C ASP A 45 5.77 8.44 4.77
N ARG A 46 6.63 8.31 3.76
CA ARG A 46 7.97 7.74 3.93
C ARG A 46 8.81 8.54 4.92
N LEU A 47 8.80 9.86 4.83
CA LEU A 47 9.45 10.76 5.79
C LEU A 47 9.03 10.52 7.23
N SER A 48 7.73 10.46 7.51
CA SER A 48 7.22 10.22 8.86
C SER A 48 7.71 8.87 9.40
N ARG A 49 7.80 7.84 8.55
CA ARG A 49 8.36 6.54 8.93
C ARG A 49 9.86 6.63 9.22
N ILE A 50 10.64 7.27 8.34
CA ILE A 50 12.09 7.47 8.53
C ILE A 50 12.37 8.26 9.81
N SER A 51 11.63 9.34 10.06
CA SER A 51 11.77 10.15 11.27
C SER A 51 11.45 9.34 12.53
N ALA A 52 10.36 8.56 12.54
CA ALA A 52 10.03 7.70 13.67
C ALA A 52 11.09 6.61 13.91
N GLU A 53 11.64 6.07 12.83
CA GLU A 53 12.73 5.11 12.87
C GLU A 53 14.03 5.73 13.43
N ASP A 54 14.43 6.90 12.93
CA ASP A 54 15.65 7.60 13.36
C ASP A 54 15.56 8.01 14.83
N SER A 55 14.43 8.60 15.26
CA SER A 55 14.20 8.94 16.67
C SER A 55 14.17 7.69 17.57
N PHE A 56 13.77 6.53 17.04
CA PHE A 56 13.90 5.28 17.78
C PHE A 56 15.37 4.85 17.86
N ARG A 57 16.13 4.87 16.76
CA ARG A 57 17.56 4.48 16.78
C ARG A 57 18.42 5.40 17.65
N SER A 58 18.10 6.69 17.73
CA SER A 58 18.84 7.67 18.54
C SER A 58 18.46 7.63 20.03
N GLY A 59 17.40 6.92 20.41
CA GLY A 59 16.90 6.91 21.79
C GLY A 59 16.05 8.13 22.15
N GLU A 60 15.71 9.00 21.19
CA GLU A 60 14.81 10.14 21.41
C GLU A 60 13.42 9.71 21.83
N ILE A 61 12.91 8.61 21.25
CA ILE A 61 11.66 7.98 21.69
C ILE A 61 11.91 6.67 22.42
N GLN A 62 11.12 6.48 23.48
CA GLN A 62 11.16 5.29 24.32
C GLN A 62 10.33 4.17 23.72
N ALA A 63 9.16 4.48 23.14
CA ALA A 63 8.22 3.48 22.62
C ALA A 63 7.82 3.78 21.18
N LEU A 64 7.96 2.80 20.28
CA LEU A 64 7.48 2.85 18.91
C LEU A 64 6.28 1.93 18.75
N PHE A 65 5.11 2.49 18.46
CA PHE A 65 3.88 1.73 18.19
C PHE A 65 3.78 1.43 16.70
N CYS A 66 3.72 0.15 16.33
CA CYS A 66 3.82 -0.25 14.93
C CYS A 66 2.86 -1.37 14.53
N THR A 67 2.60 -1.48 13.22
CA THR A 67 1.92 -2.65 12.64
C THR A 67 2.92 -3.73 12.22
N ALA A 68 2.44 -4.95 11.96
CA ALA A 68 3.25 -6.11 11.55
C ALA A 68 4.20 -5.84 10.37
N THR A 69 3.92 -4.85 9.52
CA THR A 69 4.82 -4.42 8.42
C THR A 69 6.26 -4.13 8.87
N LEU A 70 6.47 -3.71 10.12
CA LEU A 70 7.81 -3.43 10.65
C LEU A 70 8.61 -4.72 10.96
N GLN A 71 7.94 -5.87 11.09
CA GLN A 71 8.58 -7.13 11.46
C GLN A 71 9.55 -7.66 10.40
N TYR A 72 9.41 -7.23 9.13
CA TYR A 72 10.27 -7.66 8.02
C TYR A 72 11.22 -6.56 7.50
N GLY A 73 10.97 -5.29 7.83
CA GLY A 73 11.47 -4.16 7.03
C GLY A 73 12.67 -3.39 7.58
N VAL A 74 13.01 -3.49 8.87
CA VAL A 74 13.99 -2.58 9.48
C VAL A 74 14.79 -3.26 10.60
N ASN A 75 16.09 -3.00 10.70
CA ASN A 75 16.93 -3.49 11.80
C ASN A 75 16.72 -2.62 13.06
N MET A 76 15.56 -2.76 13.69
CA MET A 76 15.22 -2.08 14.95
C MET A 76 15.24 -3.08 16.12
N PRO A 77 16.38 -3.28 16.78
CA PRO A 77 16.39 -3.98 18.06
C PRO A 77 15.64 -3.17 19.12
N ALA A 78 15.02 -3.86 20.07
CA ALA A 78 14.48 -3.22 21.27
C ALA A 78 14.86 -4.02 22.51
N HIS A 79 14.83 -3.35 23.66
CA HIS A 79 14.96 -4.04 24.95
C HIS A 79 13.70 -4.88 25.21
N TRP A 80 12.56 -4.34 24.80
CA TRP A 80 11.26 -4.96 24.95
C TRP A 80 10.53 -5.02 23.61
N VAL A 81 9.97 -6.19 23.31
CA VAL A 81 8.91 -6.34 22.31
C VAL A 81 7.61 -6.60 23.03
N VAL A 82 6.58 -5.83 22.70
CA VAL A 82 5.23 -6.01 23.22
C VAL A 82 4.31 -6.39 22.08
N ILE A 83 3.67 -7.56 22.18
CA ILE A 83 2.56 -7.95 21.33
C ILE A 83 1.29 -7.50 22.04
N TYR A 84 0.70 -6.40 21.56
CA TYR A 84 -0.41 -5.74 22.25
C TYR A 84 -1.72 -6.53 22.15
N ASP A 85 -1.95 -7.16 20.99
CA ASP A 85 -3.17 -7.90 20.72
C ASP A 85 -2.85 -9.11 19.81
N PRO A 86 -2.76 -10.34 20.37
CA PRO A 86 -2.46 -11.54 19.61
C PRO A 86 -3.67 -12.10 18.84
N VAL A 87 -4.88 -11.65 19.16
CA VAL A 87 -6.14 -12.16 18.59
C VAL A 87 -7.15 -11.01 18.44
N TRP A 88 -7.45 -10.61 17.21
CA TRP A 88 -8.36 -9.49 16.97
C TRP A 88 -9.42 -9.80 15.93
N ASN A 89 -10.54 -9.09 16.00
CA ASN A 89 -11.61 -9.22 15.01
C ASN A 89 -11.40 -8.32 13.80
N THR A 90 -11.54 -8.90 12.62
CA THR A 90 -11.58 -8.22 11.33
C THR A 90 -12.97 -8.33 10.71
N ARG A 91 -13.21 -7.63 9.59
CA ARG A 91 -14.45 -7.80 8.81
C ARG A 91 -14.63 -9.23 8.27
N MET A 92 -13.53 -9.98 8.14
CA MET A 92 -13.53 -11.36 7.65
C MET A 92 -13.62 -12.40 8.78
N GLY A 93 -13.73 -11.95 10.04
CA GLY A 93 -13.73 -12.80 11.22
C GLY A 93 -12.52 -12.56 12.11
N GLU A 94 -12.38 -13.42 13.12
CA GLU A 94 -11.26 -13.41 14.05
C GLU A 94 -9.96 -13.74 13.33
N PHE A 95 -8.94 -12.94 13.57
CA PHE A 95 -7.58 -13.14 13.13
C PHE A 95 -6.71 -13.44 14.34
N ARG A 96 -5.77 -14.38 14.20
CA ARG A 96 -4.81 -14.74 15.23
C ARG A 96 -3.39 -14.69 14.65
N ILE A 97 -2.44 -14.12 15.39
CA ILE A 97 -1.03 -14.07 14.98
C ILE A 97 -0.49 -15.49 14.86
N ASP A 98 0.04 -15.88 13.70
CA ASP A 98 0.66 -17.21 13.56
C ASP A 98 2.04 -17.30 14.24
N THR A 99 2.56 -18.52 14.39
CA THR A 99 3.85 -18.74 15.07
C THR A 99 5.00 -18.01 14.37
N ASN A 100 4.98 -17.96 13.04
CA ASN A 100 6.07 -17.35 12.26
C ASN A 100 6.11 -15.84 12.46
N ASP A 101 4.95 -15.17 12.37
CA ASP A 101 4.79 -13.75 12.65
C ASP A 101 5.21 -13.43 14.09
N PHE A 102 4.79 -14.25 15.06
CA PHE A 102 5.22 -14.09 16.45
C PHE A 102 6.75 -14.19 16.60
N LEU A 103 7.38 -15.24 16.05
CA LEU A 103 8.83 -15.42 16.13
C LEU A 103 9.60 -14.26 15.47
N GLN A 104 9.08 -13.71 14.37
CA GLN A 104 9.66 -12.54 13.71
C GLN A 104 9.56 -11.28 14.55
N MET A 105 8.42 -11.04 15.20
CA MET A 105 8.25 -9.92 16.12
C MET A 105 9.11 -10.08 17.37
N ALA A 106 9.05 -11.25 18.02
CA ALA A 106 9.81 -11.59 19.22
C ALA A 106 11.33 -11.49 18.99
N GLY A 107 11.82 -11.91 17.83
CA GLY A 107 13.23 -11.83 17.43
C GLY A 107 13.79 -10.41 17.27
N ARG A 108 12.95 -9.37 17.44
CA ARG A 108 13.38 -7.96 17.56
C ARG A 108 13.83 -7.60 18.97
N ALA A 109 13.51 -8.40 19.97
CA ALA A 109 14.02 -8.22 21.32
C ALA A 109 15.48 -8.71 21.41
N GLY A 110 16.35 -7.96 22.08
CA GLY A 110 17.62 -8.51 22.59
C GLY A 110 18.74 -8.77 21.59
N ARG A 111 18.74 -8.17 20.39
CA ARG A 111 19.94 -8.24 19.53
C ARG A 111 21.07 -7.44 20.19
N PRO A 112 22.31 -7.96 20.31
CA PRO A 112 23.42 -7.27 20.98
C PRO A 112 23.74 -5.95 20.29
N ILE A 113 23.16 -4.87 20.79
CA ILE A 113 23.29 -3.53 20.24
C ILE A 113 23.53 -2.60 21.41
N THR A 114 24.43 -1.64 21.22
CA THR A 114 24.70 -0.61 22.20
C THR A 114 23.43 0.19 22.43
N ASN A 115 22.94 0.22 23.67
CA ASN A 115 21.81 1.06 24.06
C ASN A 115 22.17 2.52 23.73
N PRO A 116 21.39 3.20 22.87
CA PRO A 116 21.73 4.55 22.40
C PRO A 116 21.66 5.61 23.51
N ILE A 117 20.93 5.32 24.60
CA ILE A 117 20.75 6.21 25.75
C ILE A 117 21.89 6.03 26.75
N THR A 118 22.31 4.79 27.02
CA THR A 118 23.26 4.47 28.11
C THR A 118 24.67 4.10 27.64
N GLY A 119 24.87 3.83 26.35
CA GLY A 119 26.13 3.34 25.80
C GLY A 119 26.48 1.90 26.17
N LYS A 120 25.61 1.18 26.89
CA LYS A 120 25.84 -0.22 27.30
C LYS A 120 25.30 -1.21 26.28
N VAL A 121 26.04 -2.28 26.01
CA VAL A 121 25.52 -3.42 25.26
C VAL A 121 24.56 -4.20 26.16
N PHE A 122 23.35 -4.48 25.66
CA PHE A 122 22.43 -5.41 26.32
C PHE A 122 22.41 -6.74 25.56
N THR A 123 22.44 -7.84 26.30
CA THR A 123 22.50 -9.22 25.76
C THR A 123 21.19 -9.98 25.96
N GLU A 124 20.22 -9.37 26.63
CA GLU A 124 18.93 -9.95 26.93
C GLU A 124 17.81 -9.09 26.35
N GLY A 125 16.86 -9.75 25.68
CA GLY A 125 15.62 -9.15 25.20
C GLY A 125 14.44 -9.70 25.96
N ARG A 126 13.42 -8.86 26.15
CA ARG A 126 12.18 -9.27 26.83
C ARG A 126 11.01 -9.18 25.88
N VAL A 127 10.17 -10.21 25.88
CA VAL A 127 8.95 -10.26 25.06
C VAL A 127 7.76 -10.34 26.00
N VAL A 128 6.79 -9.45 25.79
CA VAL A 128 5.53 -9.41 26.56
C VAL A 128 4.39 -9.58 25.58
N VAL A 129 3.52 -10.56 25.83
CA VAL A 129 2.28 -10.74 25.08
C VAL A 129 1.13 -10.41 26.01
N LEU A 130 0.31 -9.43 25.62
CA LEU A 130 -0.90 -9.11 26.36
C LEU A 130 -2.00 -10.09 25.94
N SER A 131 -2.76 -10.58 26.91
CA SER A 131 -3.95 -11.39 26.68
C SER A 131 -5.07 -10.81 27.55
N THR A 132 -6.25 -10.67 26.97
CA THR A 132 -7.40 -10.02 27.61
C THR A 132 -8.36 -11.01 28.23
N ASP A 133 -8.37 -12.26 27.74
CA ASP A 133 -9.19 -13.34 28.27
C ASP A 133 -8.44 -14.68 28.37
N GLN A 134 -9.07 -15.66 29.02
CA GLN A 134 -8.50 -17.00 29.21
C GLN A 134 -8.25 -17.74 27.89
N ARG A 135 -9.07 -17.50 26.85
CA ARG A 135 -8.92 -18.18 25.55
C ARG A 135 -7.70 -17.65 24.82
N GLU A 136 -7.50 -16.34 24.80
CA GLU A 136 -6.29 -15.71 24.27
C GLU A 136 -5.05 -16.18 25.04
N HIS A 137 -5.11 -16.21 26.37
CA HIS A 137 -4.00 -16.70 27.19
C HIS A 137 -3.62 -18.14 26.81
N MET A 138 -4.62 -19.03 26.67
CA MET A 138 -4.39 -20.40 26.24
C MET A 138 -3.81 -20.47 24.84
N TYR A 139 -4.31 -19.66 23.90
CA TYR A 139 -3.77 -19.58 22.54
C TYR A 139 -2.28 -19.18 22.55
N VAL A 140 -1.93 -18.07 23.20
CA VAL A 140 -0.54 -17.60 23.30
C VAL A 140 0.37 -18.68 23.89
N ARG A 141 -0.06 -19.31 24.99
CA ARG A 141 0.74 -20.33 25.68
C ARG A 141 0.96 -21.58 24.84
N SER A 142 -0.06 -22.02 24.08
CA SER A 142 -0.02 -23.30 23.36
C SER A 142 0.42 -23.18 21.90
N HIS A 143 0.32 -22.00 21.29
CA HIS A 143 0.56 -21.80 19.86
C HIS A 143 1.64 -20.78 19.55
N LEU A 144 2.07 -19.92 20.48
CA LEU A 144 3.11 -18.92 20.19
C LEU A 144 4.41 -19.20 20.95
N ILE A 145 4.31 -19.51 22.24
CA ILE A 145 5.47 -19.71 23.11
C ILE A 145 6.03 -21.13 22.95
N ASN A 146 7.35 -21.23 22.80
CA ASN A 146 8.10 -22.49 22.64
C ASN A 146 7.59 -23.37 21.49
N GLN A 147 7.15 -22.73 20.40
CA GLN A 147 6.73 -23.41 19.19
C GLN A 147 7.83 -23.36 18.12
N GLU A 148 7.86 -24.40 17.30
CA GLU A 148 8.68 -24.43 16.09
C GLU A 148 8.04 -23.57 14.98
N PRO A 149 8.84 -22.96 14.09
CA PRO A 149 8.32 -22.25 12.93
C PRO A 149 7.35 -23.10 12.10
N GLU A 150 6.26 -22.49 11.66
CA GLU A 150 5.32 -23.14 10.75
C GLU A 150 5.97 -23.39 9.39
N PRO A 151 5.66 -24.51 8.72
CA PRO A 151 6.26 -24.84 7.44
C PRO A 151 5.90 -23.81 6.37
N VAL A 152 6.84 -23.55 5.46
CA VAL A 152 6.58 -22.69 4.30
C VAL A 152 5.67 -23.43 3.32
N ILE A 153 4.41 -22.98 3.25
CA ILE A 153 3.40 -23.52 2.34
C ILE A 153 3.24 -22.56 1.17
N SER A 154 3.22 -23.10 -0.06
CA SER A 154 2.95 -22.28 -1.24
C SER A 154 1.51 -21.74 -1.19
N SER A 155 1.31 -20.52 -1.66
CA SER A 155 -0.02 -19.94 -1.93
C SER A 155 -0.25 -19.77 -3.43
N PHE A 156 0.39 -20.58 -4.26
CA PHE A 156 0.35 -20.41 -5.71
C PHE A 156 -0.99 -20.81 -6.31
N GLU A 157 -1.62 -21.83 -5.75
CA GLU A 157 -2.89 -22.42 -6.16
C GLU A 157 -4.09 -21.47 -6.01
N ARG A 158 -4.01 -20.47 -5.11
CA ARG A 158 -5.12 -19.56 -4.80
C ARG A 158 -5.66 -18.81 -6.04
N ASP A 159 -4.77 -18.47 -6.97
CA ASP A 159 -5.12 -17.78 -8.23
C ASP A 159 -4.59 -18.54 -9.46
N LEU A 160 -4.73 -19.87 -9.45
CA LEU A 160 -4.10 -20.74 -10.43
C LEU A 160 -4.42 -20.36 -11.90
N VAL A 161 -5.67 -19.99 -12.20
CA VAL A 161 -6.09 -19.64 -13.56
C VAL A 161 -5.34 -18.41 -14.07
N TYR A 162 -5.24 -17.36 -13.25
CA TYR A 162 -4.54 -16.14 -13.58
C TYR A 162 -3.03 -16.38 -13.75
N ARG A 163 -2.42 -17.16 -12.84
CA ARG A 163 -0.99 -17.45 -12.92
C ARG A 163 -0.65 -18.30 -14.13
N VAL A 164 -1.45 -19.34 -14.42
CA VAL A 164 -1.31 -20.16 -15.63
C VAL A 164 -1.43 -19.28 -16.88
N HIS A 165 -2.41 -18.37 -16.92
CA HIS A 165 -2.61 -17.44 -18.04
C HIS A 165 -1.38 -16.55 -18.28
N GLY A 166 -0.82 -15.97 -17.23
CA GLY A 166 0.41 -15.17 -17.33
C GLY A 166 1.63 -15.98 -17.80
N PHE A 167 1.80 -17.22 -17.32
CA PHE A 167 2.89 -18.09 -17.79
C PHE A 167 2.80 -18.42 -19.29
N LEU A 168 1.59 -18.50 -19.83
CA LEU A 168 1.35 -18.83 -21.23
C LEU A 168 1.78 -17.72 -22.21
N LEU A 169 2.06 -16.51 -21.73
CA LEU A 169 2.71 -15.47 -22.56
C LEU A 169 4.11 -15.86 -23.01
N TYR A 170 4.81 -16.66 -22.21
CA TYR A 170 6.23 -16.91 -22.38
C TYR A 170 6.56 -18.38 -22.66
N ARG A 171 5.59 -19.29 -22.48
CA ARG A 171 5.77 -20.75 -22.53
C ARG A 171 4.51 -21.40 -23.08
N ASN A 172 4.65 -22.53 -23.76
CA ASN A 172 3.49 -23.30 -24.22
C ASN A 172 2.82 -24.09 -23.07
N ALA A 173 1.58 -24.54 -23.29
CA ALA A 173 0.81 -25.25 -22.27
C ALA A 173 1.49 -26.51 -21.69
N ASN A 174 2.23 -27.26 -22.51
CA ASN A 174 2.89 -28.49 -22.05
C ASN A 174 4.06 -28.17 -21.11
N GLU A 175 4.84 -27.13 -21.41
CA GLU A 175 5.91 -26.65 -20.54
C GLU A 175 5.36 -26.12 -19.22
N VAL A 176 4.32 -25.29 -19.26
CA VAL A 176 3.67 -24.75 -18.05
C VAL A 176 3.16 -25.88 -17.16
N ARG A 177 2.49 -26.90 -17.72
CA ARG A 177 2.05 -28.09 -16.96
C ARG A 177 3.23 -28.78 -16.28
N ARG A 178 4.32 -29.03 -17.01
CA ARG A 178 5.51 -29.71 -16.48
C ARG A 178 6.17 -28.91 -15.36
N LEU A 179 6.27 -27.60 -15.50
CA LEU A 179 6.86 -26.71 -14.49
C LEU A 179 6.00 -26.68 -13.22
N LEU A 180 4.70 -26.47 -13.35
CA LEU A 180 3.80 -26.32 -12.22
C LEU A 180 3.60 -27.62 -11.43
N LEU A 181 3.67 -28.79 -12.07
CA LEU A 181 3.67 -30.09 -11.38
C LEU A 181 4.90 -30.32 -10.49
N LYS A 182 6.01 -29.62 -10.76
CA LYS A 182 7.25 -29.69 -9.96
C LYS A 182 7.37 -28.53 -8.96
N SER A 183 6.38 -27.64 -8.92
CA SER A 183 6.43 -26.46 -8.05
C SER A 183 6.19 -26.83 -6.58
N LEU A 184 6.62 -25.95 -5.67
CA LEU A 184 6.36 -26.06 -4.23
C LEU A 184 4.86 -26.13 -3.91
N ALA A 185 3.99 -25.69 -4.83
CA ALA A 185 2.55 -25.73 -4.68
C ALA A 185 1.94 -27.13 -4.79
N ARG A 186 2.73 -28.15 -5.19
CA ARG A 186 2.30 -29.56 -5.24
C ARG A 186 0.96 -29.75 -5.97
N LEU A 187 0.76 -29.00 -7.04
CA LEU A 187 -0.50 -28.98 -7.80
C LEU A 187 -0.82 -30.35 -8.38
N SER A 188 -2.08 -30.77 -8.28
CA SER A 188 -2.55 -31.98 -8.95
C SER A 188 -2.75 -31.75 -10.45
N LYS A 189 -2.61 -32.82 -11.23
CA LYS A 189 -2.97 -32.81 -12.67
C LYS A 189 -4.41 -32.30 -12.89
N LYS A 190 -5.33 -32.65 -11.99
CA LYS A 190 -6.75 -32.26 -12.06
C LYS A 190 -6.94 -30.75 -11.92
N GLU A 191 -6.22 -30.10 -11.02
CA GLU A 191 -6.28 -28.64 -10.83
C GLU A 191 -5.76 -27.90 -12.05
N LEU A 192 -4.62 -28.34 -12.60
CA LEU A 192 -4.08 -27.77 -13.83
C LEU A 192 -5.08 -27.93 -14.99
N VAL A 193 -5.62 -29.13 -15.20
CA VAL A 193 -6.63 -29.36 -16.25
C VAL A 193 -7.84 -28.44 -16.08
N LYS A 194 -8.33 -28.22 -14.85
CA LYS A 194 -9.41 -27.26 -14.59
C LYS A 194 -9.03 -25.83 -14.97
N ALA A 195 -7.79 -25.41 -14.68
CA ALA A 195 -7.31 -24.07 -15.00
C ALA A 195 -7.22 -23.84 -16.52
N PHE A 196 -6.60 -24.77 -17.25
CA PHE A 196 -6.54 -24.72 -18.72
C PHE A 196 -7.95 -24.71 -19.34
N ARG A 197 -8.85 -25.60 -18.90
CA ARG A 197 -10.25 -25.63 -19.36
C ARG A 197 -11.02 -24.36 -19.04
N ALA A 198 -10.68 -23.65 -17.97
CA ALA A 198 -11.28 -22.35 -17.68
C ALA A 198 -10.88 -21.33 -18.74
N LEU A 199 -9.60 -21.28 -19.13
CA LEU A 199 -9.10 -20.39 -20.17
C LEU A 199 -9.69 -20.73 -21.55
N GLU A 200 -9.80 -22.02 -21.88
CA GLU A 200 -10.45 -22.49 -23.12
C GLU A 200 -11.92 -22.07 -23.18
N ARG A 201 -12.69 -22.29 -22.10
CA ARG A 201 -14.10 -21.84 -22.03
C ARG A 201 -14.26 -20.33 -22.12
N MET A 202 -13.25 -19.58 -21.71
CA MET A 202 -13.23 -18.12 -21.86
C MET A 202 -12.75 -17.67 -23.25
N GLY A 203 -12.33 -18.59 -24.12
CA GLY A 203 -11.77 -18.26 -25.43
C GLY A 203 -10.39 -17.59 -25.36
N PHE A 204 -9.71 -17.68 -24.22
CA PHE A 204 -8.34 -17.16 -24.06
C PHE A 204 -7.26 -18.17 -24.43
N LEU A 205 -7.63 -19.44 -24.56
CA LEU A 205 -6.75 -20.51 -24.99
C LEU A 205 -7.42 -21.32 -26.11
N VAL A 206 -6.70 -21.59 -27.19
CA VAL A 206 -7.13 -22.41 -28.32
C VAL A 206 -5.99 -23.37 -28.64
N GLU A 207 -6.29 -24.67 -28.69
CA GLU A 207 -5.31 -25.72 -29.04
C GLU A 207 -3.99 -25.70 -28.22
N GLY A 208 -4.04 -25.18 -26.99
CA GLY A 208 -2.88 -25.11 -26.10
C GLY A 208 -2.03 -23.85 -26.24
N GLU A 209 -2.45 -22.90 -27.08
CA GLU A 209 -1.84 -21.58 -27.26
C GLU A 209 -2.81 -20.46 -26.90
N LEU A 210 -2.29 -19.29 -26.53
CA LEU A 210 -3.13 -18.13 -26.27
C LEU A 210 -3.77 -17.67 -27.57
N SER A 211 -5.09 -17.43 -27.55
CA SER A 211 -5.75 -16.70 -28.62
C SER A 211 -5.28 -15.24 -28.65
N GLU A 212 -5.57 -14.48 -29.71
CA GLU A 212 -5.25 -13.05 -29.76
C GLU A 212 -5.82 -12.28 -28.56
N LEU A 213 -7.08 -12.56 -28.22
CA LEU A 213 -7.72 -12.00 -27.04
C LEU A 213 -7.04 -12.46 -25.74
N GLY A 214 -6.72 -13.76 -25.64
CA GLY A 214 -6.04 -14.32 -24.48
C GLY A 214 -4.66 -13.69 -24.26
N LYS A 215 -3.90 -13.49 -25.33
CA LYS A 215 -2.60 -12.82 -25.30
C LYS A 215 -2.74 -11.37 -24.86
N PHE A 216 -3.67 -10.62 -25.46
CA PHE A 216 -3.92 -9.22 -25.09
C PHE A 216 -4.32 -9.05 -23.62
N VAL A 217 -5.22 -9.90 -23.10
CA VAL A 217 -5.62 -9.86 -21.68
C VAL A 217 -4.44 -10.18 -20.75
N ALA A 218 -3.58 -11.13 -21.12
CA ALA A 218 -2.40 -11.46 -20.33
C ALA A 218 -1.36 -10.34 -20.35
N GLU A 219 -1.14 -9.68 -21.50
CA GLU A 219 -0.22 -8.53 -21.64
C GLU A 219 -0.66 -7.33 -20.80
N LEU A 220 -1.98 -7.13 -20.65
CA LEU A 220 -2.53 -6.16 -19.72
C LEU A 220 -2.31 -6.53 -18.25
N ASN A 221 -1.88 -7.77 -17.97
CA ASN A 221 -1.80 -8.39 -16.63
C ASN A 221 -3.18 -8.47 -15.94
N LEU A 222 -4.25 -8.57 -16.73
CA LEU A 222 -5.63 -8.52 -16.25
C LEU A 222 -6.12 -9.92 -15.88
N HIS A 223 -6.83 -10.05 -14.75
CA HIS A 223 -7.36 -11.34 -14.33
C HIS A 223 -8.37 -11.90 -15.38
N PRO A 224 -8.23 -13.14 -15.88
CA PRO A 224 -9.13 -13.76 -16.85
C PRO A 224 -10.62 -13.61 -16.56
N PHE A 225 -11.04 -13.94 -15.33
CA PHE A 225 -12.45 -13.80 -14.93
C PHE A 225 -12.93 -12.34 -14.92
N ALA A 226 -12.10 -11.37 -14.52
CA ALA A 226 -12.45 -9.96 -14.57
C ALA A 226 -12.61 -9.49 -16.03
N ALA A 227 -11.65 -9.84 -16.90
CA ALA A 227 -11.71 -9.57 -18.33
C ALA A 227 -12.98 -10.15 -18.98
N MET A 228 -13.29 -11.43 -18.71
CA MET A 228 -14.47 -12.08 -19.26
C MET A 228 -15.78 -11.45 -18.75
N ARG A 229 -15.84 -11.07 -17.47
CA ARG A 229 -17.00 -10.38 -16.90
C ARG A 229 -17.23 -9.03 -17.60
N PHE A 230 -16.15 -8.28 -17.82
CA PHE A 230 -16.18 -7.01 -18.52
C PHE A 230 -16.63 -7.16 -19.99
N ILE A 231 -16.04 -8.11 -20.74
CA ILE A 231 -16.38 -8.38 -22.15
C ILE A 231 -17.84 -8.79 -22.31
N LYS A 232 -18.35 -9.67 -21.44
CA LYS A 232 -19.78 -10.04 -21.43
C LYS A 232 -20.67 -8.82 -21.21
N GLY A 233 -20.23 -7.94 -20.32
CA GLY A 233 -20.84 -6.66 -20.09
C GLY A 233 -20.97 -5.83 -21.37
N LEU A 234 -19.85 -5.54 -22.05
CA LEU A 234 -19.83 -4.75 -23.29
C LEU A 234 -20.91 -5.17 -24.29
N LYS A 235 -21.04 -6.48 -24.52
CA LYS A 235 -22.02 -7.05 -25.46
C LYS A 235 -23.48 -6.82 -25.06
N SER A 236 -23.76 -6.64 -23.78
CA SER A 236 -25.11 -6.48 -23.24
C SER A 236 -25.62 -5.03 -23.22
N TRP A 237 -24.74 -4.04 -23.34
CA TRP A 237 -25.10 -2.63 -23.16
C TRP A 237 -25.03 -1.83 -24.46
N ARG A 238 -26.19 -1.35 -24.90
CA ARG A 238 -26.36 -0.62 -26.16
C ARG A 238 -25.99 0.87 -26.08
N ASN A 239 -26.09 1.49 -24.90
CA ASN A 239 -25.72 2.91 -24.73
C ASN A 239 -24.27 3.02 -24.25
N ALA A 240 -23.41 3.59 -25.07
CA ALA A 240 -21.99 3.79 -24.78
C ALA A 240 -21.72 5.03 -23.90
N GLU A 241 -22.62 6.03 -23.88
CA GLU A 241 -22.36 7.33 -23.25
C GLU A 241 -22.14 7.22 -21.74
N ASP A 242 -22.98 6.43 -21.05
CA ASP A 242 -22.90 6.18 -19.61
C ASP A 242 -22.01 4.98 -19.23
N PHE A 243 -21.36 4.34 -20.21
CA PHE A 243 -20.62 3.11 -19.95
C PHE A 243 -19.44 3.30 -18.99
N GLY A 244 -18.79 4.46 -19.04
CA GLY A 244 -17.71 4.83 -18.12
C GLY A 244 -18.13 4.71 -16.66
N LYS A 245 -19.30 5.25 -16.27
CA LYS A 245 -19.81 5.14 -14.89
C LYS A 245 -20.00 3.69 -14.47
N ARG A 246 -20.44 2.83 -15.39
CA ARG A 246 -20.59 1.39 -15.13
C ARG A 246 -19.24 0.70 -15.02
N ALA A 247 -18.27 1.08 -15.84
CA ALA A 247 -16.89 0.62 -15.71
C ALA A 247 -16.33 1.01 -14.34
N CYS A 248 -16.55 2.24 -13.86
CA CYS A 248 -16.17 2.66 -12.51
C CYS A 248 -16.74 1.74 -11.41
N GLN A 249 -18.00 1.33 -11.51
CA GLN A 249 -18.62 0.38 -10.58
C GLN A 249 -17.96 -1.02 -10.64
N LEU A 250 -17.68 -1.51 -11.84
CA LEU A 250 -16.99 -2.80 -12.03
C LEU A 250 -15.57 -2.75 -11.46
N VAL A 251 -14.82 -1.70 -11.77
CA VAL A 251 -13.47 -1.46 -11.25
C VAL A 251 -13.48 -1.40 -9.74
N PHE A 252 -14.40 -0.63 -9.14
CA PHE A 252 -14.51 -0.53 -7.70
C PHE A 252 -14.79 -1.89 -7.04
N ALA A 253 -15.66 -2.71 -7.64
CA ALA A 253 -15.94 -4.05 -7.16
C ALA A 253 -14.70 -4.98 -7.22
N GLU A 254 -13.91 -4.93 -8.30
CA GLU A 254 -12.67 -5.72 -8.39
C GLU A 254 -11.66 -5.27 -7.33
N VAL A 255 -11.43 -3.96 -7.20
CA VAL A 255 -10.49 -3.40 -6.23
C VAL A 255 -10.92 -3.72 -4.79
N ALA A 256 -12.21 -3.64 -4.48
CA ALA A 256 -12.74 -3.99 -3.17
C ALA A 256 -12.59 -5.48 -2.84
N ASN A 257 -12.69 -6.37 -3.85
CA ASN A 257 -12.46 -7.81 -3.67
C ASN A 257 -10.98 -8.15 -3.46
N GLU A 258 -10.07 -7.40 -4.09
CA GLU A 258 -8.63 -7.63 -3.98
C GLU A 258 -8.02 -7.09 -2.67
N THR A 259 -8.71 -6.18 -1.95
CA THR A 259 -8.16 -5.54 -0.75
C THR A 259 -9.00 -5.77 0.50
N SER A 260 -8.38 -6.36 1.53
CA SER A 260 -8.97 -6.49 2.86
C SER A 260 -8.99 -5.17 3.65
N SER A 261 -8.34 -4.13 3.14
CA SER A 261 -8.01 -2.90 3.87
C SER A 261 -8.70 -1.65 3.30
N LEU A 262 -9.78 -1.81 2.54
CA LEU A 262 -10.54 -0.68 2.00
C LEU A 262 -11.09 0.16 3.17
N PRO A 263 -10.79 1.47 3.25
CA PRO A 263 -11.26 2.29 4.36
C PRO A 263 -12.80 2.35 4.43
N PRO A 264 -13.43 2.42 5.62
CA PRO A 264 -14.90 2.39 5.76
C PRO A 264 -15.66 3.51 5.03
N HIS A 265 -15.00 4.65 4.82
CA HIS A 265 -15.55 5.80 4.08
C HIS A 265 -15.40 5.68 2.56
N VAL A 266 -14.67 4.69 2.07
CA VAL A 266 -14.52 4.39 0.64
C VAL A 266 -15.54 3.29 0.29
N ARG A 267 -16.61 3.66 -0.41
CA ARG A 267 -17.77 2.79 -0.72
C ARG A 267 -18.11 2.74 -2.20
N GLU A 268 -17.62 3.70 -2.97
CA GLU A 268 -17.77 3.74 -4.42
C GLU A 268 -16.52 4.31 -5.09
N TYR A 269 -16.46 4.21 -6.42
CA TYR A 269 -15.35 4.72 -7.21
C TYR A 269 -15.08 6.21 -6.96
N ASN A 270 -16.13 7.02 -6.80
CA ASN A 270 -15.98 8.45 -6.52
C ASN A 270 -15.31 8.74 -5.18
N ASP A 271 -15.40 7.84 -4.19
CA ASP A 271 -14.67 8.00 -2.93
C ASP A 271 -13.15 7.86 -3.11
N LEU A 272 -12.71 7.20 -4.17
CA LEU A 272 -11.29 7.12 -4.55
C LEU A 272 -10.75 8.47 -5.01
N LEU A 273 -11.63 9.35 -5.49
CA LEU A 273 -11.31 10.68 -6.01
C LEU A 273 -11.29 11.75 -4.93
N LYS A 274 -11.91 11.48 -3.77
CA LYS A 274 -11.99 12.44 -2.69
C LYS A 274 -10.59 12.67 -2.11
N TRP A 275 -10.18 13.92 -2.02
CA TRP A 275 -8.94 14.32 -1.39
C TRP A 275 -9.18 15.24 -0.20
N ARG A 276 -8.20 15.32 0.68
CA ARG A 276 -8.25 16.15 1.89
C ARG A 276 -6.95 16.89 2.12
N PHE A 277 -7.05 18.03 2.80
CA PHE A 277 -5.91 18.73 3.39
C PHE A 277 -5.45 18.04 4.66
N VAL A 278 -4.14 18.01 4.90
CA VAL A 278 -3.56 17.44 6.12
C VAL A 278 -2.49 18.39 6.65
N GLU A 279 -2.67 18.89 7.88
CA GLU A 279 -1.63 19.64 8.56
C GLU A 279 -0.58 18.66 9.16
N LYS A 280 0.70 18.86 8.82
CA LYS A 280 1.82 18.05 9.35
C LYS A 280 2.64 18.87 10.35
N PRO A 281 2.79 18.42 11.61
CA PRO A 281 3.51 19.16 12.64
C PRO A 281 4.99 19.42 12.34
N TYR A 282 5.67 18.54 11.59
CA TYR A 282 7.09 18.66 11.25
C TYR A 282 7.41 19.64 10.11
N LEU A 283 6.39 20.30 9.54
CA LEU A 283 6.52 21.32 8.49
C LEU A 283 5.99 22.69 8.95
N ASN A 284 6.02 23.00 10.25
CA ASN A 284 5.61 24.29 10.83
C ASN A 284 4.19 24.79 10.46
N GLY A 285 3.30 23.89 10.00
CA GLY A 285 1.90 24.19 9.72
C GLY A 285 1.54 24.22 8.24
N THR A 286 0.66 23.30 7.86
CA THR A 286 -0.03 23.10 6.56
C THR A 286 0.83 22.53 5.42
N LEU A 287 0.66 21.22 5.20
CA LEU A 287 1.02 20.55 3.96
C LEU A 287 -0.26 20.51 3.09
N LEU A 288 -0.19 21.02 1.85
CA LEU A 288 -1.21 20.76 0.84
C LEU A 288 -0.97 19.36 0.27
N LEU A 289 -1.23 18.39 1.12
CA LEU A 289 -1.43 17.03 0.67
C LEU A 289 -2.73 17.02 -0.11
N VAL A 290 -2.70 16.60 -1.36
CA VAL A 290 -3.85 15.92 -1.95
C VAL A 290 -3.64 14.45 -1.63
N ASN A 291 -3.76 14.16 -0.33
CA ASN A 291 -3.90 12.78 0.09
C ASN A 291 -5.34 12.44 -0.19
N TYR A 292 -5.52 11.58 -1.19
CA TYR A 292 -6.83 11.01 -1.43
C TYR A 292 -7.24 10.24 -0.17
N LEU A 293 -8.53 10.32 0.16
CA LEU A 293 -9.11 9.59 1.28
C LEU A 293 -8.91 8.07 1.10
N ALA A 294 -8.72 7.61 -0.13
CA ALA A 294 -8.29 6.27 -0.46
C ALA A 294 -6.75 6.15 -0.56
N PRO A 295 -6.15 5.06 -0.03
CA PRO A 295 -4.74 4.76 -0.20
C PRO A 295 -4.29 4.78 -1.66
N GLN A 296 -3.09 5.30 -1.92
CA GLN A 296 -2.52 5.40 -3.27
C GLN A 296 -2.52 4.04 -4.01
N THR A 297 -2.16 2.96 -3.33
CA THR A 297 -2.14 1.61 -3.91
C THR A 297 -3.50 1.18 -4.47
N ILE A 298 -4.59 1.52 -3.78
CA ILE A 298 -5.98 1.22 -4.19
C ILE A 298 -6.35 2.06 -5.41
N ARG A 299 -5.95 3.34 -5.43
CA ARG A 299 -6.17 4.23 -6.57
C ARG A 299 -5.41 3.82 -7.81
N ASP A 300 -4.12 3.51 -7.67
CA ASP A 300 -3.27 3.05 -8.77
C ASP A 300 -3.84 1.75 -9.37
N ARG A 301 -4.33 0.86 -8.50
CA ARG A 301 -5.04 -0.36 -8.93
C ARG A 301 -6.31 -0.03 -9.72
N ALA A 302 -7.13 0.89 -9.23
CA ALA A 302 -8.34 1.33 -9.94
C ALA A 302 -8.02 2.01 -11.28
N ALA A 303 -6.99 2.85 -11.34
CA ALA A 303 -6.52 3.53 -12.55
C ALA A 303 -6.08 2.51 -13.60
N TRP A 304 -5.29 1.52 -13.18
CA TRP A 304 -4.85 0.43 -14.04
C TRP A 304 -6.03 -0.41 -14.57
N TYR A 305 -7.02 -0.71 -13.73
CA TYR A 305 -8.23 -1.41 -14.18
C TYR A 305 -9.02 -0.61 -15.22
N MET A 306 -9.19 0.70 -15.00
CA MET A 306 -9.84 1.58 -15.99
C MET A 306 -9.08 1.62 -17.31
N TYR A 307 -7.75 1.73 -17.26
CA TYR A 307 -6.90 1.67 -18.44
C TYR A 307 -7.06 0.33 -19.19
N SER A 308 -6.98 -0.79 -18.46
CA SER A 308 -7.13 -2.12 -19.03
C SER A 308 -8.50 -2.34 -19.66
N PHE A 309 -9.57 -1.85 -19.03
CA PHE A 309 -10.93 -1.94 -19.56
C PHE A 309 -11.17 -1.04 -20.78
N GLU A 310 -10.59 0.16 -20.81
CA GLU A 310 -10.59 1.01 -22.01
C GLU A 310 -9.92 0.27 -23.18
N LYS A 311 -8.71 -0.25 -22.95
CA LYS A 311 -7.94 -0.95 -23.99
C LYS A 311 -8.60 -2.23 -24.45
N LEU A 312 -9.26 -2.96 -23.53
CA LEU A 312 -10.01 -4.16 -23.87
C LEU A 312 -11.30 -3.85 -24.64
N ALA A 313 -12.00 -2.75 -24.32
CA ALA A 313 -13.14 -2.28 -25.11
C ALA A 313 -12.71 -1.88 -26.53
N GLU A 314 -11.61 -1.15 -26.65
CA GLU A 314 -11.02 -0.78 -27.95
C GLU A 314 -10.64 -2.01 -28.77
N PHE A 315 -9.89 -2.96 -28.17
CA PHE A 315 -9.47 -4.19 -28.82
C PHE A 315 -10.65 -5.07 -29.29
N THR A 316 -11.73 -5.09 -28.51
CA THR A 316 -12.94 -5.87 -28.86
C THR A 316 -13.91 -5.13 -29.79
N GLY A 317 -13.54 -3.95 -30.30
CA GLY A 317 -14.30 -3.19 -31.28
C GLY A 317 -15.32 -2.20 -30.71
N PHE A 318 -15.42 -2.06 -29.38
CA PHE A 318 -16.34 -1.17 -28.69
C PHE A 318 -15.72 0.23 -28.46
N LYS A 319 -15.44 0.95 -29.56
CA LYS A 319 -14.73 2.23 -29.52
C LYS A 319 -15.46 3.29 -28.68
N GLU A 320 -16.78 3.43 -28.84
CA GLU A 320 -17.55 4.43 -28.08
C GLU A 320 -17.52 4.17 -26.56
N HIS A 321 -17.63 2.89 -26.16
CA HIS A 321 -17.47 2.46 -24.78
C HIS A 321 -16.07 2.79 -24.24
N ALA A 322 -15.03 2.56 -25.05
CA ALA A 322 -13.65 2.93 -24.69
C ALA A 322 -13.50 4.43 -24.48
N LEU A 323 -14.09 5.27 -25.35
CA LEU A 323 -14.10 6.73 -25.17
C LEU A 323 -14.82 7.15 -23.88
N SER A 324 -15.95 6.51 -23.55
CA SER A 324 -16.66 6.80 -22.30
C SER A 324 -15.83 6.41 -21.06
N ILE A 325 -15.13 5.27 -21.09
CA ILE A 325 -14.19 4.88 -20.02
C ILE A 325 -13.03 5.87 -19.91
N MET A 326 -12.45 6.29 -21.03
CA MET A 326 -11.34 7.25 -21.05
C MET A 326 -11.72 8.55 -20.34
N ARG A 327 -12.92 9.07 -20.58
CA ARG A 327 -13.43 10.29 -19.93
C ARG A 327 -13.45 10.15 -18.42
N GLU A 328 -13.95 9.03 -17.91
CA GLU A 328 -13.98 8.76 -16.46
C GLU A 328 -12.57 8.49 -15.88
N ARG A 329 -11.69 7.81 -16.63
CA ARG A 329 -10.29 7.57 -16.21
C ARG A 329 -9.55 8.88 -15.96
N PHE A 330 -9.73 9.88 -16.83
CA PHE A 330 -9.11 11.21 -16.67
C PHE A 330 -9.51 11.92 -15.39
N VAL A 331 -10.70 11.63 -14.84
CA VAL A 331 -11.12 12.14 -13.53
C VAL A 331 -10.23 11.59 -12.42
N LEU A 332 -9.92 10.29 -12.44
CA LEU A 332 -9.05 9.64 -11.44
C LEU A 332 -7.57 10.02 -11.58
N GLU A 333 -7.12 10.32 -12.80
CA GLU A 333 -5.80 10.91 -13.06
C GLU A 333 -5.72 12.39 -12.63
N GLY A 334 -6.82 12.98 -12.15
CA GLY A 334 -6.88 14.35 -11.62
C GLY A 334 -6.92 15.42 -12.69
N LEU A 335 -7.04 15.07 -13.97
CA LEU A 335 -7.09 16.02 -15.09
C LEU A 335 -8.36 16.89 -15.08
N SER A 336 -9.41 16.48 -14.37
CA SER A 336 -10.68 17.20 -14.28
C SER A 336 -10.79 18.17 -13.09
N GLU A 337 -9.89 18.11 -12.10
CA GLU A 337 -10.00 18.93 -10.88
C GLU A 337 -8.96 20.05 -10.79
N VAL A 338 -8.21 20.28 -11.87
CA VAL A 338 -7.15 21.28 -11.98
C VAL A 338 -7.61 22.66 -11.50
N GLU A 339 -8.79 23.12 -11.92
CA GLU A 339 -9.29 24.47 -11.58
C GLU A 339 -9.56 24.63 -10.08
N ARG A 340 -10.14 23.60 -9.46
CA ARG A 340 -10.41 23.58 -8.02
C ARG A 340 -9.12 23.54 -7.21
N ALA A 341 -8.14 22.76 -7.67
CA ALA A 341 -6.81 22.68 -7.06
C ALA A 341 -6.09 24.04 -7.14
N ILE A 342 -6.09 24.69 -8.31
CA ILE A 342 -5.52 26.03 -8.53
C ILE A 342 -6.14 27.04 -7.57
N SER A 343 -7.48 27.17 -7.59
CA SER A 343 -8.20 28.15 -6.77
C SER A 343 -7.86 28.02 -5.29
N LYS A 344 -7.76 26.78 -4.80
CA LYS A 344 -7.52 26.52 -3.39
C LYS A 344 -6.04 26.67 -2.98
N LEU A 345 -5.10 26.25 -3.83
CA LEU A 345 -3.67 26.46 -3.60
C LEU A 345 -3.33 27.96 -3.65
N SER A 346 -3.92 28.72 -4.58
CA SER A 346 -3.81 30.19 -4.63
C SER A 346 -4.28 30.84 -3.32
N SER A 347 -5.43 30.42 -2.78
CA SER A 347 -5.94 30.96 -1.52
C SER A 347 -5.04 30.65 -0.33
N LEU A 348 -4.39 29.48 -0.29
CA LEU A 348 -3.51 29.11 0.81
C LEU A 348 -2.18 29.86 0.79
N LEU A 349 -1.57 29.99 -0.38
CA LEU A 349 -0.34 30.75 -0.57
C LEU A 349 -0.43 32.23 -0.16
N GLN A 350 -1.65 32.77 -0.02
CA GLN A 350 -1.88 34.13 0.51
C GLN A 350 -1.70 34.23 2.03
N SER A 351 -1.83 33.12 2.77
CA SER A 351 -1.92 33.15 4.23
C SER A 351 -0.90 32.26 4.95
N LYS A 352 -0.37 31.25 4.28
CA LYS A 352 0.55 30.25 4.85
C LYS A 352 1.49 29.71 3.77
N GLU A 353 2.60 29.12 4.22
CA GLU A 353 3.41 28.27 3.36
C GLU A 353 2.59 27.04 2.94
N ALA A 354 2.82 26.57 1.71
CA ALA A 354 2.16 25.39 1.18
C ALA A 354 3.21 24.43 0.63
N TYR A 355 3.03 23.16 0.93
CA TYR A 355 3.85 22.07 0.42
C TYR A 355 2.97 21.11 -0.38
N ILE A 356 3.48 20.46 -1.42
CA ILE A 356 2.76 19.43 -2.17
C ILE A 356 3.58 18.15 -2.25
N GLU A 357 2.94 16.98 -2.14
CA GLU A 357 3.61 15.70 -2.41
C GLU A 357 3.64 15.44 -3.90
N VAL A 358 4.84 15.23 -4.45
CA VAL A 358 5.05 15.00 -5.88
C VAL A 358 5.95 13.79 -6.09
N ALA A 359 5.64 13.01 -7.13
CA ALA A 359 6.50 11.96 -7.62
C ALA A 359 7.19 12.46 -8.90
N ILE A 360 8.44 12.89 -8.82
CA ILE A 360 9.21 13.41 -9.95
C ILE A 360 9.45 12.30 -10.97
N ARG A 361 8.87 12.47 -12.16
CA ARG A 361 8.91 11.48 -13.25
C ARG A 361 10.05 11.72 -14.22
N GLU A 362 10.43 12.97 -14.37
CA GLU A 362 11.44 13.44 -15.32
C GLU A 362 12.42 14.40 -14.62
N PHE A 363 13.65 14.44 -15.10
CA PHE A 363 14.68 15.34 -14.58
C PHE A 363 15.42 16.01 -15.73
N ASP A 364 15.54 17.33 -15.66
CA ASP A 364 16.23 18.15 -16.64
C ASP A 364 17.59 18.57 -16.07
N SER A 365 18.66 17.97 -16.57
CA SER A 365 20.02 18.21 -16.11
C SER A 365 20.53 19.61 -16.45
N SER A 366 19.99 20.26 -17.47
CA SER A 366 20.43 21.61 -17.89
C SER A 366 19.95 22.69 -16.93
N SER A 367 18.76 22.51 -16.37
CA SER A 367 18.12 23.44 -15.44
C SER A 367 18.10 22.92 -14.00
N ASN A 368 18.74 21.78 -13.72
CA ASN A 368 18.72 21.09 -12.43
C ASN A 368 17.29 20.98 -11.84
N THR A 369 16.31 20.65 -12.68
CA THR A 369 14.88 20.74 -12.33
C THR A 369 14.16 19.42 -12.55
N GLY A 370 13.52 18.91 -11.50
CA GLY A 370 12.58 17.79 -11.57
C GLY A 370 11.23 18.23 -12.13
N LYS A 371 10.62 17.39 -12.97
CA LYS A 371 9.30 17.63 -13.58
C LYS A 371 8.32 16.51 -13.25
N SER A 372 7.08 16.88 -12.98
CA SER A 372 5.98 15.94 -12.80
C SER A 372 4.63 16.57 -13.15
N ASN A 373 3.62 15.71 -13.28
CA ASN A 373 2.23 16.13 -13.32
C ASN A 373 1.55 15.75 -12.00
N TRP A 374 0.93 16.74 -11.35
CA TRP A 374 0.23 16.58 -10.07
C TRP A 374 -1.18 17.17 -10.20
N LEU A 375 -2.21 16.30 -10.25
CA LEU A 375 -3.61 16.71 -10.46
C LEU A 375 -3.81 17.57 -11.71
N GLY A 376 -3.10 17.23 -12.79
CA GLY A 376 -3.09 18.01 -14.02
C GLY A 376 -2.33 19.34 -13.95
N LEU A 377 -1.64 19.63 -12.85
CA LEU A 377 -0.67 20.74 -12.74
C LEU A 377 0.73 20.28 -13.15
N ASP A 378 1.40 21.12 -13.92
CA ASP A 378 2.78 20.92 -14.34
C ASP A 378 3.70 21.45 -13.23
N VAL A 379 4.29 20.53 -12.47
CA VAL A 379 5.15 20.86 -11.34
C VAL A 379 6.61 20.81 -11.74
N TYR A 380 7.31 21.89 -11.44
CA TYR A 380 8.75 22.07 -11.61
C TYR A 380 9.38 22.23 -10.23
N VAL A 381 10.33 21.37 -9.91
CA VAL A 381 10.99 21.36 -8.61
C VAL A 381 12.49 21.53 -8.77
N GLU A 382 13.00 22.66 -8.30
CA GLU A 382 14.43 22.94 -8.33
C GLU A 382 15.19 21.94 -7.43
N GLY A 383 16.25 21.34 -7.97
CA GLY A 383 17.13 20.41 -7.28
C GLY A 383 16.57 19.01 -7.03
N ALA A 384 15.31 18.72 -7.38
CA ALA A 384 14.70 17.41 -7.12
C ALA A 384 15.07 16.38 -8.21
N PRO A 385 15.73 15.26 -7.86
CA PRO A 385 16.09 14.23 -8.83
C PRO A 385 14.89 13.41 -9.29
N ARG A 386 15.05 12.71 -10.43
CA ARG A 386 14.06 11.72 -10.89
C ARG A 386 13.84 10.65 -9.82
N GLY A 387 12.57 10.31 -9.55
CA GLY A 387 12.19 9.34 -8.52
C GLY A 387 12.02 9.94 -7.13
N TRP A 388 12.26 11.24 -6.94
CA TRP A 388 11.86 11.94 -5.73
C TRP A 388 10.36 11.82 -5.52
N THR A 389 9.93 11.41 -4.32
CA THR A 389 8.52 11.12 -4.00
C THR A 389 8.03 11.85 -2.74
N GLU A 390 8.76 12.87 -2.31
CA GLU A 390 8.58 13.51 -1.01
C GLU A 390 8.01 14.93 -1.16
N PRO A 391 7.43 15.52 -0.10
CA PRO A 391 6.89 16.89 -0.14
C PRO A 391 7.89 17.94 -0.62
N VAL A 392 7.41 18.86 -1.45
CA VAL A 392 8.16 20.02 -1.97
C VAL A 392 7.43 21.31 -1.60
N LYS A 393 8.19 22.37 -1.32
CA LYS A 393 7.63 23.68 -0.94
C LYS A 393 7.19 24.42 -2.19
N VAL A 394 5.92 24.80 -2.28
CA VAL A 394 5.40 25.60 -3.40
C VAL A 394 5.89 27.03 -3.26
N VAL A 395 6.55 27.53 -4.29
CA VAL A 395 7.08 28.90 -4.35
C VAL A 395 6.17 29.78 -5.20
N LYS A 396 5.66 29.24 -6.31
CA LYS A 396 4.84 30.01 -7.27
C LYS A 396 3.80 29.13 -7.92
N LEU A 397 2.63 29.71 -8.16
CA LEU A 397 1.55 29.12 -8.95
C LEU A 397 1.18 30.08 -10.08
N SER A 398 1.12 29.60 -11.33
CA SER A 398 0.80 30.40 -12.52
C SER A 398 -0.01 29.56 -13.51
N GLY A 399 -1.34 29.66 -13.42
CA GLY A 399 -2.25 28.79 -14.17
C GLY A 399 -2.02 27.34 -13.78
N ARG A 400 -1.68 26.49 -14.76
CA ARG A 400 -1.37 25.07 -14.50
C ARG A 400 0.05 24.82 -14.00
N ARG A 401 0.93 25.82 -14.03
CA ARG A 401 2.33 25.66 -13.64
C ARG A 401 2.51 25.90 -12.15
N VAL A 402 3.20 24.97 -11.48
CA VAL A 402 3.64 25.08 -10.09
C VAL A 402 5.17 25.07 -10.07
N ASP A 403 5.80 26.13 -9.57
CA ASP A 403 7.22 26.14 -9.28
C ASP A 403 7.43 25.88 -7.78
N ALA A 404 8.29 24.93 -7.45
CA ALA A 404 8.54 24.46 -6.10
C ALA A 404 10.03 24.20 -5.84
N VAL A 405 10.41 24.07 -4.57
CA VAL A 405 11.78 23.80 -4.13
C VAL A 405 11.81 22.67 -3.10
N LEU A 406 12.95 22.00 -2.96
CA LEU A 406 13.16 21.05 -1.87
C LEU A 406 13.09 21.74 -0.50
N PRO A 407 12.51 21.10 0.55
CA PRO A 407 12.50 21.66 1.89
C PRO A 407 13.93 21.85 2.43
N GLU A 408 14.15 22.87 3.28
CA GLU A 408 15.48 23.19 3.85
C GLU A 408 16.08 22.03 4.69
N ASN A 409 15.25 21.12 5.22
CA ASN A 409 15.68 19.91 5.95
C ASN A 409 15.90 18.67 5.05
N SER A 410 16.10 18.85 3.75
CA SER A 410 16.25 17.76 2.77
C SER A 410 17.49 16.89 2.91
N ALA A 411 18.43 17.21 3.80
CA ALA A 411 19.53 16.31 4.16
C ALA A 411 19.04 15.00 4.85
N LEU A 412 17.84 14.99 5.45
CA LEU A 412 17.18 13.79 5.97
C LEU A 412 16.51 12.94 4.87
N LEU A 413 16.31 13.51 3.68
CA LEU A 413 15.53 12.94 2.57
C LEU A 413 16.37 12.16 1.54
N SER A 414 17.70 12.28 1.59
CA SER A 414 18.64 11.66 0.64
C SER A 414 19.17 10.29 1.07
N LYS A 415 18.73 9.77 2.23
CA LYS A 415 18.94 8.40 2.68
C LYS A 415 17.69 7.54 2.43
#